data_AF-A0A352BTG6-F1
#
_entry.id   AF-A0A352BTG6-F1
#
_cell.length_a   1.000
_cell.length_b   1.000
_cell.length_c   1.000
_cell.angle_alpha   90.00
_cell.angle_beta   90.00
_cell.angle_gamma   90.00
#
_symmetry.space_group_name_H-M   'P 1'
#
loop_
_entity.id
_entity.type
_entity.pdbx_description
1 polymer ?
#
loop_
_entity_poly.entity_id
_entity_poly.type
_entity_poly.pdbx_seq_one_letter_code
_entity_poly.pdbx_strand_id
1 'polypeptide(L)'
;MPLINAQYNPKGWFKNGHFSTIYSAKVRQGPVIEFQRERITMNDGDFLDLDWAMTKTNVGPGTKSVVILLHGLEGNAQRSYIRGQASTLLNSGFDICAMNFRGCSGTDNLRLQSYNAGK
;
A
#
# COMPACT_ATOMS: atom_id res chain seq x y z
N MET A 1 17.75 9.79 14.43
CA MET A 1 16.42 10.41 14.24
C MET A 1 16.32 11.59 15.18
N PRO A 2 15.89 12.78 14.73
CA PRO A 2 15.68 13.91 15.63
C PRO A 2 14.61 13.56 16.68
N LEU A 3 14.87 13.90 17.94
CA LEU A 3 13.90 13.78 19.03
C LEU A 3 12.93 14.96 18.92
N ILE A 4 11.83 14.76 18.21
CA ILE A 4 10.70 15.69 18.16
C ILE A 4 9.86 15.52 19.43
N ASN A 5 9.52 16.64 20.09
CA ASN A 5 8.55 16.64 21.17
C ASN A 5 7.16 16.31 20.58
N ALA A 6 6.78 15.03 20.66
CA ALA A 6 5.51 14.55 20.16
C ALA A 6 4.37 15.02 21.08
N GLN A 7 3.39 15.73 20.52
CA GLN A 7 2.17 16.13 21.23
C GLN A 7 1.13 15.00 21.31
N TYR A 8 1.40 13.84 20.70
CA TYR A 8 0.47 12.73 20.67
C TYR A 8 0.40 12.02 22.03
N ASN A 9 -0.75 12.12 22.70
CA ASN A 9 -1.03 11.42 23.95
C ASN A 9 -2.18 10.41 23.73
N PRO A 10 -1.88 9.11 23.50
CA PRO A 10 -2.91 8.11 23.24
C PRO A 10 -3.85 7.94 24.44
N LYS A 11 -5.14 7.72 24.18
CA LYS A 11 -6.17 7.54 25.21
C LYS A 11 -6.51 6.06 25.41
N GLY A 12 -6.89 5.69 26.63
CA GLY A 12 -7.38 4.35 26.97
C GLY A 12 -6.41 3.22 26.61
N TRP A 13 -6.91 2.17 25.96
CA TRP A 13 -6.15 0.97 25.59
C TRP A 13 -5.03 1.23 24.58
N PHE A 14 -5.14 2.29 23.75
CA PHE A 14 -4.11 2.66 22.77
C PHE A 14 -2.83 3.24 23.41
N LYS A 15 -2.80 3.45 24.72
CA LYS A 15 -1.55 3.69 25.47
C LYS A 15 -0.60 2.48 25.40
N ASN A 16 -1.14 1.28 25.18
CA ASN A 16 -0.35 0.08 24.95
C ASN A 16 -0.10 -0.11 23.44
N GLY A 17 1.17 -0.13 23.04
CA GLY A 17 1.57 -0.32 21.64
C GLY A 17 1.10 -1.65 21.05
N HIS A 18 1.05 -2.73 21.83
CA HIS A 18 0.55 -4.02 21.36
C HIS A 18 -0.93 -3.96 20.99
N PHE A 19 -1.74 -3.22 21.76
CA PHE A 19 -3.14 -3.04 21.42
C PHE A 19 -3.29 -2.32 20.08
N SER A 20 -2.50 -1.27 19.85
CA SER A 20 -2.47 -0.54 18.56
C SER A 20 -2.13 -1.47 17.39
N THR A 21 -1.12 -2.31 17.55
CA THR A 21 -0.70 -3.30 16.54
C THR A 21 -1.80 -4.33 16.26
N ILE A 22 -2.36 -4.96 17.30
CA ILE A 22 -3.41 -5.98 17.16
C ILE A 22 -4.66 -5.38 16.53
N TYR A 23 -5.10 -4.22 17.01
CA TYR A 23 -6.26 -3.51 16.47
C TYR A 23 -6.07 -3.22 14.98
N SER A 24 -4.91 -2.66 14.59
CA SER A 24 -4.64 -2.35 13.19
C SER A 24 -4.56 -3.59 12.30
N ALA A 25 -4.05 -4.72 12.83
CA ALA A 25 -3.86 -5.95 12.07
C ALA A 25 -5.12 -6.82 11.97
N LYS A 26 -5.99 -6.81 12.99
CA LYS A 26 -7.10 -7.77 13.11
C LYS A 26 -8.49 -7.14 13.09
N VAL A 27 -8.63 -5.89 13.55
CA VAL A 27 -9.95 -5.30 13.80
C VAL A 27 -10.25 -4.16 12.83
N ARG A 28 -9.28 -3.29 12.54
CA ARG A 28 -9.46 -2.12 11.68
C ARG A 28 -9.81 -2.54 10.26
N GLN A 29 -11.04 -2.27 9.86
CA GLN A 29 -11.48 -2.38 8.47
C GLN A 29 -10.97 -1.17 7.66
N GLY A 30 -10.49 -1.43 6.45
CA GLY A 30 -10.11 -0.39 5.49
C GLY A 30 -11.23 -0.16 4.48
N PRO A 31 -11.15 0.95 3.71
CA PRO A 31 -12.08 1.17 2.61
C PRO A 31 -11.99 0.03 1.58
N VAL A 32 -13.08 -0.18 0.84
CA VAL A 32 -13.09 -1.09 -0.30
C VAL A 32 -12.65 -0.28 -1.51
N ILE A 33 -11.61 -0.75 -2.19
CA ILE A 33 -11.11 -0.18 -3.44
C ILE A 33 -11.06 -1.32 -4.44
N GLU A 34 -11.66 -1.11 -5.59
CA GLU A 34 -11.53 -2.00 -6.73
C GLU A 34 -10.23 -1.66 -7.45
N PHE A 35 -9.27 -2.58 -7.37
CA PHE A 35 -8.02 -2.48 -8.12
C PHE A 35 -8.10 -3.32 -9.39
N GLN A 36 -7.55 -2.78 -10.47
CA GLN A 36 -7.28 -3.52 -11.69
C GLN A 36 -5.82 -3.97 -11.70
N ARG A 37 -5.58 -5.28 -11.73
CA ARG A 37 -4.22 -5.83 -11.75
C ARG A 37 -3.61 -5.79 -13.15
N GLU A 38 -2.38 -5.30 -13.22
CA GLU A 38 -1.47 -5.43 -14.35
C GLU A 38 -0.26 -6.26 -13.91
N ARG A 39 0.13 -7.25 -14.72
CA ARG A 39 1.35 -8.04 -14.49
C ARG A 39 2.41 -7.65 -15.51
N ILE A 40 3.58 -7.28 -15.01
CA ILE A 40 4.75 -6.96 -15.83
C ILE A 40 5.75 -8.12 -15.72
N THR A 41 6.14 -8.69 -16.85
CA THR A 41 7.24 -9.66 -16.92
C THR A 41 8.57 -8.94 -16.83
N MET A 42 9.45 -9.40 -15.93
CA MET A 42 10.76 -8.84 -15.68
C MET A 42 11.82 -9.52 -16.56
N ASN A 43 12.97 -8.88 -16.70
CA ASN A 43 14.07 -9.38 -17.54
C ASN A 43 14.71 -10.70 -17.05
N ASP A 44 14.53 -11.07 -15.77
CA ASP A 44 14.96 -12.35 -15.19
C ASP A 44 13.96 -13.50 -15.40
N GLY A 45 12.87 -13.21 -16.10
CA GLY A 45 11.79 -14.14 -16.40
C GLY A 45 10.79 -14.33 -15.26
N ASP A 46 10.90 -13.56 -14.18
CA ASP A 46 9.86 -13.48 -13.15
C ASP A 46 8.86 -12.35 -13.45
N PHE A 47 8.01 -11.98 -12.50
CA PHE A 47 7.01 -10.92 -12.69
C PHE A 47 6.91 -9.92 -11.53
N LEU A 48 6.21 -8.82 -11.80
CA LEU A 48 5.76 -7.83 -10.82
C LEU A 48 4.27 -7.54 -11.06
N ASP A 49 3.46 -7.58 -10.00
CA ASP A 49 2.04 -7.25 -10.07
C ASP A 49 1.77 -5.84 -9.56
N LEU A 50 1.18 -5.01 -10.40
CA LEU A 50 0.73 -3.66 -10.09
C LEU A 50 -0.79 -3.64 -9.96
N ASP A 51 -1.31 -3.13 -8.86
CA ASP A 51 -2.74 -2.96 -8.63
C ASP A 51 -3.12 -1.49 -8.82
N TRP A 52 -3.82 -1.20 -9.92
CA TRP A 52 -4.17 0.15 -10.34
C TRP A 52 -5.56 0.57 -9.84
N ALA A 53 -5.69 1.81 -9.41
CA ALA A 53 -6.98 2.45 -9.19
C ALA A 53 -6.93 3.87 -9.75
N MET A 54 -7.90 4.22 -10.59
CA MET A 54 -7.94 5.52 -11.27
C MET A 54 -8.84 6.48 -10.51
N THR A 55 -8.44 7.74 -10.42
CA THR A 55 -9.29 8.76 -9.82
C THR A 55 -10.50 9.03 -10.71
N LYS A 56 -11.65 9.27 -10.07
CA LYS A 56 -12.89 9.70 -10.73
C LYS A 56 -13.00 11.23 -10.80
N THR A 57 -12.18 11.95 -10.04
CA THR A 57 -12.18 13.41 -10.02
C THR A 57 -11.25 13.92 -11.10
N ASN A 58 -11.82 14.51 -12.16
CA ASN A 58 -11.05 15.19 -13.20
C ASN A 58 -10.52 16.52 -12.66
N VAL A 59 -9.27 16.54 -12.21
CA VAL A 59 -8.60 17.80 -11.81
C VAL A 59 -8.05 18.51 -13.06
N GLY A 60 -8.95 18.87 -13.98
CA GLY A 60 -8.63 19.66 -15.17
C GLY A 60 -7.62 19.04 -16.17
N PRO A 61 -7.38 19.70 -17.30
CA PRO A 61 -6.34 19.30 -18.26
C PRO A 61 -4.98 19.81 -17.78
N GLY A 62 -4.04 18.92 -17.45
CA GLY A 62 -2.67 19.37 -17.20
C GLY A 62 -1.68 18.36 -16.63
N THR A 63 -2.04 17.56 -15.64
CA THR A 63 -1.12 16.55 -15.08
C THR A 63 -1.91 15.48 -14.34
N LYS A 64 -2.06 14.29 -14.94
CA LYS A 64 -2.43 13.09 -14.19
C LYS A 64 -1.20 12.62 -13.45
N SER A 65 -1.12 12.91 -12.15
CA SER A 65 -0.04 12.41 -11.29
C SER A 65 -0.43 11.05 -10.74
N VAL A 66 0.47 10.08 -10.90
CA VAL A 66 0.34 8.75 -10.29
C VAL A 66 1.12 8.73 -9.00
N VAL A 67 0.51 8.21 -7.93
CA VAL A 67 1.21 7.89 -6.68
C VAL A 67 1.45 6.39 -6.62
N ILE A 68 2.72 6.02 -6.43
CA ILE A 68 3.11 4.63 -6.21
C ILE A 68 3.06 4.32 -4.72
N LEU A 69 2.22 3.37 -4.33
CA LEU A 69 2.12 2.89 -2.96
C LEU A 69 2.93 1.62 -2.79
N LEU A 70 3.85 1.66 -1.83
CA LEU A 70 4.72 0.55 -1.46
C LEU A 70 4.29 0.00 -0.10
N HIS A 71 4.07 -1.30 -0.01
CA HIS A 71 3.69 -1.94 1.24
C HIS A 71 4.91 -2.26 2.12
N GLY A 72 4.67 -2.51 3.40
CA GLY A 72 5.70 -2.96 4.34
C GLY A 72 5.96 -4.47 4.25
N LEU A 73 6.74 -4.99 5.20
CA LEU A 73 7.05 -6.43 5.32
C LEU A 73 5.78 -7.28 5.28
N GLU A 74 5.74 -8.25 4.35
CA GLU A 74 4.67 -9.23 4.11
C GLU A 74 3.27 -8.59 3.92
N GLY A 75 3.26 -7.34 3.45
CA GLY A 75 2.07 -6.62 3.01
C GLY A 75 1.63 -7.02 1.60
N ASN A 76 0.66 -6.28 1.08
CA ASN A 76 0.23 -6.27 -0.32
C ASN A 76 -0.72 -5.08 -0.55
N ALA A 77 -1.14 -4.86 -1.79
CA ALA A 77 -2.07 -3.78 -2.15
C ALA A 77 -3.42 -3.83 -1.41
N GLN A 78 -3.84 -5.02 -0.97
CA GLN A 78 -5.13 -5.25 -0.32
C GLN A 78 -5.11 -5.01 1.20
N ARG A 79 -3.96 -4.67 1.80
CA ARG A 79 -3.87 -4.33 3.23
C ARG A 79 -4.64 -3.04 3.54
N SER A 80 -5.27 -2.99 4.71
CA SER A 80 -6.15 -1.88 5.11
C SER A 80 -5.45 -0.52 5.12
N TYR A 81 -4.16 -0.48 5.48
CA TYR A 81 -3.37 0.75 5.46
C TYR A 81 -3.01 1.21 4.04
N ILE A 82 -2.81 0.29 3.08
CA ILE A 82 -2.62 0.65 1.66
C ILE A 82 -3.92 1.19 1.11
N ARG A 83 -5.03 0.49 1.31
CA ARG A 83 -6.37 0.93 0.88
C ARG A 83 -6.76 2.28 1.49
N GLY A 84 -6.46 2.50 2.78
CA GLY A 84 -6.70 3.79 3.42
C GLY A 84 -5.97 4.96 2.73
N GLN A 85 -4.68 4.76 2.42
CA GLN A 85 -3.88 5.77 1.71
C GLN A 85 -4.38 5.98 0.28
N ALA A 86 -4.62 4.89 -0.46
CA ALA A 86 -5.15 4.93 -1.81
C ALA A 86 -6.49 5.69 -1.86
N SER A 87 -7.42 5.41 -0.94
CA SER A 87 -8.71 6.10 -0.88
C SER A 87 -8.55 7.61 -0.67
N THR A 88 -7.64 8.00 0.24
CA THR A 88 -7.38 9.42 0.52
C THR A 88 -6.81 10.14 -0.71
N LEU A 89 -5.86 9.50 -1.40
CA LEU A 89 -5.19 10.06 -2.56
C LEU A 89 -6.08 10.09 -3.80
N LEU A 90 -6.88 9.05 -4.03
CA LEU A 90 -7.91 9.02 -5.08
C LEU A 90 -8.88 10.19 -4.93
N ASN A 91 -9.37 10.41 -3.70
CA ASN A 91 -10.26 11.54 -3.38
C ASN A 91 -9.56 12.91 -3.52
N SER A 92 -8.23 12.91 -3.49
CA SER A 92 -7.40 14.11 -3.73
C SER A 92 -7.02 14.29 -5.21
N GLY A 93 -7.52 13.44 -6.11
CA GLY A 93 -7.31 13.57 -7.56
C GLY A 93 -6.05 12.88 -8.10
N PHE A 94 -5.46 11.94 -7.36
CA PHE A 94 -4.31 11.16 -7.82
C PHE A 94 -4.73 9.77 -8.31
N ASP A 95 -4.15 9.33 -9.41
CA ASP A 95 -4.18 7.92 -9.81
C ASP A 95 -3.24 7.11 -8.90
N ILE A 96 -3.56 5.85 -8.63
CA ILE A 96 -2.81 4.99 -7.72
C ILE A 96 -2.27 3.78 -8.44
N CYS A 97 -0.97 3.51 -8.21
CA CYS A 97 -0.32 2.25 -8.52
C CYS A 97 0.16 1.61 -7.21
N ALA A 98 -0.60 0.65 -6.69
CA ALA A 98 -0.20 -0.12 -5.52
C ALA A 98 0.66 -1.29 -5.97
N MET A 99 1.97 -1.18 -5.78
CA MET A 99 2.91 -2.21 -6.21
C MET A 99 2.91 -3.35 -5.20
N ASN A 100 2.66 -4.57 -5.68
CA ASN A 100 2.90 -5.77 -4.89
C ASN A 100 4.35 -6.19 -5.08
N PHE A 101 5.09 -6.28 -3.98
CA PHE A 101 6.43 -6.85 -4.03
C PHE A 101 6.40 -8.33 -4.44
N ARG A 102 7.50 -8.83 -4.99
CA ARG A 102 7.62 -10.21 -5.47
C ARG A 102 7.22 -11.24 -4.41
N GLY A 103 6.21 -12.05 -4.69
CA GLY A 103 5.69 -13.07 -3.79
C GLY A 103 4.62 -12.57 -2.82
N CYS A 104 4.26 -11.28 -2.89
CA CYS A 104 3.24 -10.68 -2.01
C CYS A 104 1.89 -10.46 -2.70
N SER A 105 1.78 -10.62 -4.01
CA SER A 105 0.53 -10.36 -4.74
C SER A 105 -0.57 -11.41 -4.53
N GLY A 106 -0.28 -12.46 -3.76
CA GLY A 106 -1.14 -13.65 -3.60
C GLY A 106 -0.83 -14.76 -4.60
N THR A 107 0.23 -14.58 -5.41
CA THR A 107 0.77 -15.60 -6.30
C THR A 107 2.25 -15.76 -6.01
N ASP A 108 2.71 -17.01 -5.91
CA ASP A 108 4.13 -17.30 -5.74
C ASP A 108 4.91 -16.87 -6.99
N ASN A 109 6.16 -16.45 -6.76
CA ASN A 109 7.07 -16.07 -7.82
C ASN A 109 7.45 -17.28 -8.69
N LEU A 110 7.83 -17.02 -9.94
CA LEU A 110 8.40 -18.06 -10.80
C LEU A 110 9.84 -18.40 -10.42
N ARG A 111 10.53 -17.48 -9.74
CA ARG A 111 11.88 -17.67 -9.21
C ARG A 111 11.84 -17.71 -7.68
N LEU A 112 12.80 -18.41 -7.10
CA LEU A 112 12.98 -18.43 -5.64
C LEU A 112 13.33 -17.05 -5.06
N GLN A 113 13.78 -16.11 -5.90
CA GLN A 113 14.17 -14.78 -5.45
C GLN A 113 12.94 -13.90 -5.17
N SER A 114 12.65 -13.71 -3.90
CA SER A 114 11.60 -12.79 -3.42
C SER A 114 12.07 -11.33 -3.34
N TYR A 115 11.19 -10.46 -2.86
CA TYR A 115 11.54 -9.09 -2.52
C TYR A 115 12.43 -9.07 -1.27
N ASN A 116 13.73 -8.86 -1.49
CA ASN A 116 14.60 -8.37 -0.44
C ASN A 116 14.75 -6.88 -0.69
N ALA A 117 14.55 -6.05 0.34
CA ALA A 117 14.65 -4.59 0.28
C ALA A 117 16.12 -4.11 0.11
N GLY A 118 16.79 -4.63 -0.91
CA GLY A 118 18.23 -4.58 -1.12
C GLY A 118 18.75 -5.98 -1.48
N LYS A 119 19.31 -6.10 -2.68
CA LYS A 119 20.46 -6.96 -2.90
C LYS A 119 21.70 -6.16 -2.54
#